data_AF-A0A350XYD6-F1
#
_entry.id   AF-A0A350XYD6-F1
#
_cell.length_a   1.000
_cell.length_b   1.000
_cell.length_c   1.000
_cell.angle_alpha   90.00
_cell.angle_beta   90.00
_cell.angle_gamma   90.00
#
_symmetry.space_group_name_H-M   'P 1'
#
loop_
_entity.id
_entity.type
_entity.pdbx_description
1 polymer ?
#
loop_
_entity_poly.entity_id
_entity_poly.type
_entity_poly.pdbx_seq_one_letter_code
_entity_poly.pdbx_strand_id
1 'polypeptide(L)'
;MSIELTRNDIGTAEILYDNFAEQSIDCDISLPDYCPDIMRILRCSVTNSITNSKISGDRATVDGNAKIRIVYADEKNCIYCYEQDYPFSKFAELSQVYDGAVLC
;
A
#
# COMPACT_ATOMS: atom_id res chain seq x y z
N MET A 1 45.03 -33.65 -13.43
CA MET A 1 43.69 -33.02 -13.37
C MET A 1 43.70 -32.10 -12.16
N SER A 2 43.69 -30.79 -12.39
CA SER A 2 43.72 -29.76 -11.35
C SER A 2 42.30 -29.31 -11.04
N ILE A 3 41.94 -29.25 -9.76
CA ILE A 3 40.69 -28.68 -9.29
C ILE A 3 40.96 -27.23 -8.91
N GLU A 4 40.18 -26.32 -9.47
CA GLU A 4 40.22 -24.89 -9.15
C GLU A 4 39.08 -24.56 -8.17
N LEU A 5 39.43 -23.91 -7.07
CA LEU A 5 38.50 -23.50 -6.01
C LEU A 5 38.16 -22.02 -6.22
N THR A 6 36.92 -21.75 -6.61
CA THR A 6 36.39 -20.38 -6.71
C THR A 6 35.70 -20.03 -5.40
N ARG A 7 36.17 -18.96 -4.76
CA ARG A 7 35.58 -18.41 -3.54
C ARG A 7 34.76 -17.17 -3.93
N ASN A 8 33.46 -17.23 -3.72
CA ASN A 8 32.56 -16.10 -3.92
C ASN A 8 32.00 -15.67 -2.57
N ASP A 9 31.99 -14.36 -2.33
CA ASP A 9 31.25 -13.77 -1.22
C ASP A 9 29.75 -13.85 -1.50
N ILE A 10 29.00 -14.23 -0.47
CA ILE A 10 27.53 -14.31 -0.50
C ILE A 10 27.01 -13.28 0.49
N GLY A 11 26.16 -12.36 0.03
CA GLY A 11 25.50 -11.40 0.91
C GLY A 11 24.42 -12.07 1.75
N THR A 12 24.38 -11.74 3.04
CA THR A 12 23.32 -12.16 3.97
C THR A 12 22.44 -10.95 4.29
N ALA A 13 21.12 -11.10 4.20
CA ALA A 13 20.18 -10.11 4.69
C ALA A 13 19.90 -10.35 6.18
N GLU A 14 19.98 -9.30 6.99
CA GLU A 14 19.60 -9.31 8.40
C GLU A 14 18.39 -8.38 8.61
N ILE A 15 17.46 -8.79 9.48
CA ILE A 15 16.36 -7.92 9.91
C ILE A 15 16.90 -7.00 10.99
N LEU A 16 17.11 -5.73 10.64
CA LEU A 16 17.66 -4.71 11.54
C LEU A 16 16.60 -4.08 12.46
N TYR A 17 15.33 -4.16 12.05
CA TYR A 17 14.18 -3.58 12.73
C TYR A 17 12.90 -4.31 12.30
N ASP A 18 12.06 -4.66 13.28
CA ASP A 18 10.75 -5.28 13.07
C ASP A 18 9.73 -4.51 13.89
N ASN A 19 8.71 -3.96 13.22
CA ASN A 19 7.62 -3.27 13.87
C ASN A 19 6.36 -3.35 13.03
N PHE A 20 5.23 -3.06 13.66
CA PHE A 20 3.92 -3.00 13.05
C PHE A 20 3.32 -1.60 13.23
N ALA A 21 2.72 -1.08 12.16
CA ALA A 21 2.01 0.18 12.17
C ALA A 21 0.67 0.04 11.46
N GLU A 22 -0.37 0.64 12.05
CA GLU A 22 -1.70 0.69 11.45
C GLU A 22 -2.01 2.13 10.97
N GLN A 23 -2.68 2.23 9.82
CA GLN A 23 -3.18 3.47 9.26
C GLN A 23 -4.65 3.28 8.85
N SER A 24 -5.56 3.90 9.60
CA SER A 24 -6.98 3.92 9.26
C SER A 24 -7.21 4.82 8.05
N ILE A 25 -8.19 4.44 7.23
CA ILE A 25 -8.65 5.22 6.08
C ILE A 25 -10.10 5.58 6.36
N ASP A 26 -10.36 6.88 6.45
CA ASP A 26 -11.69 7.46 6.60
C ASP A 26 -11.89 8.44 5.45
N CYS A 27 -12.85 8.15 4.58
CA CYS A 27 -13.05 8.91 3.35
C CYS A 27 -14.51 8.98 2.94
N ASP A 28 -14.94 10.18 2.55
CA ASP A 28 -16.24 10.42 1.92
C ASP A 28 -16.12 10.32 0.40
N ILE A 29 -17.03 9.57 -0.21
CA ILE A 29 -17.07 9.34 -1.66
C ILE A 29 -18.31 9.99 -2.23
N SER A 30 -18.11 10.94 -3.14
CA SER A 30 -19.18 11.60 -3.90
C SER A 30 -19.12 11.16 -5.35
N LEU A 31 -20.25 10.71 -5.91
CA LEU A 31 -20.30 10.32 -7.32
C LEU A 31 -20.27 11.56 -8.22
N PRO A 32 -19.50 11.54 -9.31
CA PRO A 32 -19.55 12.55 -10.35
C PRO A 32 -20.90 12.60 -11.07
N ASP A 33 -21.23 13.73 -11.70
CA ASP A 33 -22.53 13.96 -12.38
C ASP A 33 -22.82 13.00 -13.55
N TYR A 34 -21.79 12.33 -14.10
CA TYR A 34 -21.96 11.35 -15.17
C TYR A 34 -22.34 9.96 -14.66
N CYS A 35 -22.26 9.73 -13.35
CA CYS A 35 -22.65 8.47 -12.74
C CYS A 35 -24.15 8.49 -12.41
N PRO A 36 -24.89 7.40 -12.67
CA PRO A 36 -26.27 7.29 -12.22
C PRO A 36 -26.36 7.22 -10.70
N ASP A 37 -27.50 7.65 -10.17
CA ASP A 37 -27.79 7.63 -8.74
C ASP A 37 -27.69 6.21 -8.15
N ILE A 38 -27.09 6.12 -6.96
CA ILE A 38 -27.02 4.87 -6.20
C ILE A 38 -28.38 4.63 -5.54
N MET A 39 -29.10 3.60 -6.00
CA MET A 39 -30.27 3.08 -5.29
C MET A 39 -29.85 2.05 -4.24
N ARG A 40 -28.84 1.23 -4.55
CA ARG A 40 -28.35 0.18 -3.64
C ARG A 40 -26.88 -0.14 -3.86
N ILE A 41 -26.11 -0.19 -2.78
CA ILE A 41 -24.73 -0.70 -2.80
C ILE A 41 -24.78 -2.23 -2.77
N LEU A 42 -24.12 -2.87 -3.73
CA LEU A 42 -24.01 -4.32 -3.84
C LEU A 42 -22.71 -4.81 -3.20
N ARG A 43 -21.62 -4.06 -3.36
CA ARG A 43 -20.31 -4.39 -2.80
C ARG A 43 -19.47 -3.12 -2.66
N CYS A 44 -18.85 -2.94 -1.50
CA CYS A 44 -17.73 -2.03 -1.30
C CYS A 44 -16.49 -2.88 -1.02
N SER A 45 -15.36 -2.57 -1.66
CA SER A 45 -14.12 -3.30 -1.46
C SER A 45 -12.93 -2.37 -1.60
N VAL A 46 -11.85 -2.70 -0.89
CA VAL A 46 -10.62 -1.90 -0.90
C VAL A 46 -9.45 -2.80 -1.30
N THR A 47 -8.61 -2.33 -2.21
CA THR A 47 -7.32 -2.95 -2.55
C THR A 47 -6.23 -1.93 -2.30
N ASN A 48 -5.30 -2.24 -1.40
CA ASN A 48 -4.16 -1.38 -1.10
C ASN A 48 -2.95 -1.69 -1.97
N SER A 49 -2.13 -0.67 -2.24
CA SER A 49 -0.82 -0.79 -2.87
C SER A 49 0.18 0.13 -2.17
N ILE A 50 1.41 -0.36 -1.97
CA ILE A 50 2.52 0.47 -1.53
C ILE A 50 3.11 1.15 -2.77
N THR A 51 3.23 2.47 -2.73
CA THR A 51 3.76 3.27 -3.84
C THR A 51 5.19 3.72 -3.57
N ASN A 52 5.57 3.89 -2.31
CA ASN A 52 6.90 4.28 -1.92
C ASN A 52 7.23 3.80 -0.49
N SER A 53 8.48 3.44 -0.26
CA SER A 53 9.01 3.06 1.05
C SER A 53 10.43 3.60 1.20
N LYS A 54 10.67 4.43 2.20
CA LYS A 54 11.96 5.11 2.40
C LYS A 54 12.38 5.14 3.86
N ILE A 55 13.68 5.09 4.08
CA ILE A 55 14.31 5.38 5.38
C ILE A 55 14.99 6.74 5.25
N SER A 56 14.81 7.60 6.25
CA SER A 56 15.41 8.94 6.30
C SER A 56 15.78 9.25 7.74
N GLY A 57 17.07 9.13 8.05
CA GLY A 57 17.58 9.29 9.42
C GLY A 57 17.00 8.25 10.37
N ASP A 58 16.21 8.71 11.33
CA ASP A 58 15.51 7.93 12.35
C ASP A 58 14.04 7.64 11.99
N ARG A 59 13.63 7.82 10.73
CA ARG A 59 12.25 7.55 10.29
C ARG A 59 12.18 6.62 9.10
N ALA A 60 11.35 5.60 9.21
CA ALA A 60 10.87 4.80 8.09
C ALA A 60 9.50 5.33 7.68
N THR A 61 9.31 5.68 6.40
CA THR A 61 8.04 6.16 5.85
C THR A 61 7.58 5.23 4.73
N VAL A 62 6.30 4.87 4.77
CA VAL A 62 5.62 4.10 3.74
C VAL A 62 4.45 4.91 3.23
N ASP A 63 4.47 5.19 1.94
CA ASP A 63 3.38 5.82 1.21
C ASP A 63 2.68 4.77 0.36
N GLY A 64 1.36 4.87 0.26
CA GLY A 64 0.56 3.95 -0.51
C GLY A 64 -0.75 4.55 -0.97
N ASN A 65 -1.53 3.72 -1.64
CA ASN A 65 -2.85 4.08 -2.09
C ASN A 65 -3.84 2.96 -1.81
N ALA A 66 -5.02 3.31 -1.34
CA ALA A 66 -6.14 2.41 -1.22
C ALA A 66 -7.12 2.68 -2.36
N LYS A 67 -7.27 1.71 -3.26
CA LYS A 67 -8.29 1.74 -4.29
C LYS A 67 -9.61 1.25 -3.71
N ILE A 68 -10.55 2.17 -3.52
CA ILE A 68 -11.92 1.86 -3.12
C ILE A 68 -12.74 1.58 -4.38
N ARG A 69 -13.42 0.44 -4.40
CA ARG A 69 -14.33 0.02 -5.46
C ARG A 69 -15.74 -0.15 -4.89
N ILE A 70 -16.69 0.58 -5.48
CA ILE A 70 -18.11 0.50 -5.15
C ILE A 70 -18.85 -0.08 -6.36
N VAL A 71 -19.43 -1.25 -6.17
CA VAL A 71 -20.38 -1.85 -7.11
C VAL A 71 -21.79 -1.56 -6.61
N TYR A 72 -22.62 -0.96 -7.45
CA TYR A 72 -23.95 -0.49 -7.07
C TYR A 72 -24.96 -0.72 -8.18
N ALA A 73 -26.24 -0.62 -7.82
CA ALA A 73 -27.36 -0.66 -8.76
C ALA A 73 -28.15 0.65 -8.72
N ASP A 74 -28.64 1.07 -9.89
CA ASP A 74 -29.60 2.17 -10.02
C ASP A 74 -31.04 1.69 -9.80
N GLU A 75 -32.03 2.58 -9.95
CA GLU A 75 -33.45 2.26 -9.82
C GLU A 75 -33.94 1.21 -10.84
N LYS A 76 -33.28 1.08 -11.99
CA LYS A 76 -33.60 0.12 -13.06
C LYS A 76 -32.91 -1.23 -12.88
N ASN A 77 -32.18 -1.42 -11.76
CA ASN A 77 -31.31 -2.57 -11.49
C ASN A 77 -30.14 -2.73 -12.48
N CYS A 78 -29.76 -1.68 -13.19
CA CYS A 78 -28.52 -1.64 -13.95
C CYS A 78 -27.33 -1.60 -12.98
N ILE A 79 -26.29 -2.39 -13.26
CA ILE A 79 -25.11 -2.51 -12.39
C ILE A 79 -24.01 -1.58 -12.87
N TYR A 80 -23.44 -0.83 -11.94
CA TYR A 80 -22.36 0.12 -12.16
C TYR A 80 -21.21 -0.13 -11.20
N CYS A 81 -20.02 0.36 -11.58
CA CYS A 81 -18.81 0.30 -10.79
C CYS A 81 -18.17 1.68 -10.77
N TYR A 82 -17.92 2.21 -9.58
CA TYR A 82 -17.15 3.42 -9.36
C TYR A 82 -15.89 3.07 -8.57
N GLU A 83 -14.76 3.64 -8.97
CA GLU A 83 -13.47 3.46 -8.30
C GLU A 83 -12.87 4.82 -7.94
N GLN A 84 -12.29 4.89 -6.75
CA GLN A 84 -11.55 6.06 -6.27
C GLN A 84 -10.30 5.61 -5.53
N ASP A 85 -9.20 6.31 -5.80
CA ASP A 85 -7.92 6.09 -5.15
C ASP A 85 -7.80 7.06 -3.94
N TYR A 86 -7.47 6.52 -2.77
CA TYR A 86 -7.22 7.29 -1.54
C TYR A 86 -5.76 7.14 -1.11
N PRO A 87 -4.93 8.19 -1.21
CA PRO A 87 -3.54 8.11 -0.79
C PRO A 87 -3.43 8.06 0.74
N PHE A 88 -2.51 7.24 1.24
CA PHE A 88 -2.17 7.19 2.66
C PHE A 88 -0.65 7.25 2.85
N SER A 89 -0.23 7.76 4.00
CA SER A 89 1.18 7.81 4.40
C SER A 89 1.30 7.51 5.89
N LYS A 90 2.24 6.64 6.24
CA LYS A 90 2.54 6.28 7.63
C LYS A 90 4.04 6.28 7.83
N PHE A 91 4.49 6.75 8.99
CA PHE A 91 5.87 6.60 9.41
C PHE A 91 5.98 5.89 10.75
N ALA A 92 7.12 5.25 10.97
CA ALA A 92 7.56 4.71 12.24
C ALA A 92 8.90 5.35 12.61
N GLU A 93 9.06 5.66 13.90
CA GLU A 93 10.33 6.10 14.46
C GLU A 93 11.23 4.89 14.72
N LEU A 94 12.47 5.01 14.27
CA LEU A 94 13.52 4.00 14.35
C LEU A 94 14.35 4.27 15.59
N SER A 95 14.80 3.22 16.26
CA SER A 95 15.62 3.33 17.47
C SER A 95 17.03 3.86 17.18
N GLN A 96 17.48 3.77 15.93
CA GLN A 96 18.77 4.25 15.44
C GLN A 96 18.73 4.46 13.92
N VAL A 97 19.80 5.03 13.37
CA VAL A 97 19.97 5.19 11.92
C VAL A 97 20.47 3.88 11.31
N TYR A 98 19.79 3.42 10.26
CA TYR A 98 20.17 2.22 9.51
C TYR A 98 20.67 2.60 8.11
N ASP A 99 21.99 2.78 7.97
CA ASP A 99 22.62 3.17 6.70
C ASP A 99 22.63 2.00 5.71
N GLY A 100 22.22 2.26 4.45
CA GLY A 100 22.12 1.23 3.41
C GLY A 100 20.97 0.23 3.58
N ALA A 101 20.12 0.39 4.59
CA ALA A 101 18.96 -0.48 4.81
C ALA A 101 17.83 -0.19 3.81
N VAL A 102 17.06 -1.23 3.50
CA VAL A 102 15.90 -1.16 2.59
C VAL A 102 14.67 -1.66 3.35
N LEU A 103 13.54 -0.98 3.16
CA LEU A 103 12.24 -1.46 3.62
C LEU A 103 11.78 -2.57 2.67
N CYS A 104 11.59 -3.77 3.22
CA CYS A 104 11.08 -4.94 2.51
C CYS A 104 9.57 -5.07 2.68
#